data_AF-A0A5E4PYM2-F1
#
_entry.id   AF-A0A5E4PYM2-F1
#
_cell.length_a   1.000
_cell.length_b   1.000
_cell.length_c   1.000
_cell.angle_alpha   90.00
_cell.angle_beta   90.00
_cell.angle_gamma   90.00
#
_symmetry.space_group_name_H-M   'P 1'
#
loop_
_entity.id
_entity.type
_entity.pdbx_description
1 polymer ?
#
loop_
_entity_poly.entity_id
_entity_poly.type
_entity_poly.pdbx_seq_one_letter_code
_entity_poly.pdbx_strand_id
1 'polypeptide(L)'
;MDFSLCALYEEIVQPITGHVTGDIPRWLRGTLLRNGPGSLNVGSMRFEHLFDSSALLHRFAIADGEVTYNCRFLSSNTFKKNRAANRIVVTEMAALFNPGESMSDNAMISITSHWRLWRGKISTKA
;
A
#
# COMPACT_ATOMS: atom_id res chain seq x y z
N MET A 1 -10.07 14.45 -8.47
CA MET A 1 -9.12 13.36 -8.75
C MET A 1 -9.87 12.06 -8.59
N ASP A 2 -9.89 11.23 -9.63
CA ASP A 2 -10.51 9.91 -9.57
C ASP A 2 -9.63 8.99 -8.70
N PHE A 3 -10.11 8.61 -7.52
CA PHE A 3 -9.50 7.59 -6.66
C PHE A 3 -9.87 6.19 -7.14
N SER A 4 -9.79 5.95 -8.45
CA SER A 4 -9.70 4.60 -8.97
C SER A 4 -8.36 4.02 -8.52
N LEU A 5 -8.32 3.51 -7.28
CA LEU A 5 -7.27 2.68 -6.69
C LEU A 5 -7.18 1.32 -7.41
N CYS A 6 -7.41 1.31 -8.72
CA CYS A 6 -7.24 0.16 -9.57
C CYS A 6 -5.74 -0.01 -9.82
N ALA A 7 -5.14 -0.97 -9.12
CA ALA A 7 -3.87 -1.62 -9.42
C ALA A 7 -2.81 -0.72 -10.09
N LEU A 8 -1.98 -0.05 -9.30
CA LEU A 8 -0.82 0.65 -9.84
C LEU A 8 0.23 -0.37 -10.30
N TYR A 9 0.72 -0.20 -11.52
CA TYR A 9 1.82 -0.98 -12.08
C TYR A 9 3.19 -0.51 -11.55
N GLU A 10 3.26 0.76 -11.15
CA GLU A 10 4.50 1.42 -10.76
C GLU A 10 4.40 2.04 -9.37
N GLU A 11 5.56 2.12 -8.71
CA GLU A 11 5.70 2.83 -7.44
C GLU A 11 5.82 4.33 -7.67
N ILE A 12 5.18 5.12 -6.83
CA ILE A 12 5.49 6.54 -6.70
C ILE A 12 6.44 6.67 -5.52
N VAL A 13 7.74 6.62 -5.81
CA VAL A 13 8.79 6.65 -4.78
C VAL A 13 8.95 8.06 -4.21
N GLN A 14 8.95 9.06 -5.08
CA GLN A 14 9.02 10.47 -4.69
C GLN A 14 7.62 10.98 -4.35
N PRO A 15 7.39 11.58 -3.18
CA PRO A 15 6.08 12.10 -2.82
C PRO A 15 5.60 13.17 -3.79
N ILE A 16 4.34 13.02 -4.22
CA ILE A 16 3.64 14.01 -5.03
C ILE A 16 2.70 14.82 -4.14
N THR A 17 2.60 16.12 -4.40
CA THR A 17 1.68 17.01 -3.67
C THR A 17 0.26 16.82 -4.20
N GLY A 18 -0.70 16.62 -3.29
CA GLY A 18 -2.11 16.51 -3.61
C GLY A 18 -2.76 17.88 -3.80
N HIS A 19 -3.77 17.95 -4.66
CA HIS A 19 -4.66 19.11 -4.75
C HIS A 19 -5.78 18.98 -3.71
N VAL A 20 -5.82 19.90 -2.75
CA VAL A 20 -6.80 19.91 -1.67
C VAL A 20 -8.08 20.62 -2.13
N THR A 21 -9.23 20.02 -1.86
CA THR A 21 -10.55 20.65 -2.03
C THR A 21 -11.23 20.72 -0.66
N GLY A 22 -11.68 21.92 -0.26
CA GLY A 22 -12.14 22.18 1.11
C GLY A 22 -10.98 22.45 2.06
N ASP A 23 -11.22 22.29 3.37
CA ASP A 23 -10.24 22.62 4.42
C ASP A 23 -9.77 21.38 5.18
N ILE A 24 -8.46 21.18 5.24
CA ILE A 24 -7.85 20.16 6.10
C ILE A 24 -7.58 20.80 7.47
N PRO A 25 -8.13 20.25 8.57
CA PRO A 25 -7.93 20.84 9.90
C PRO A 25 -6.45 20.89 10.29
N ARG A 26 -5.96 22.04 10.76
CA ARG A 26 -4.55 22.22 11.13
C ARG A 26 -4.06 21.30 12.24
N TRP A 27 -4.98 20.79 13.08
CA TRP A 27 -4.65 19.83 14.13
C TRP A 27 -4.41 18.41 13.58
N LEU A 28 -4.84 18.11 12.35
CA LEU A 28 -4.62 16.82 11.70
C LEU A 28 -3.21 16.78 11.13
N ARG A 29 -2.30 16.17 11.88
CA ARG A 29 -0.91 16.00 11.48
C ARG A 29 -0.48 14.56 11.67
N GLY A 30 0.02 13.93 10.61
CA GLY A 30 0.44 12.54 10.68
C GLY A 30 0.56 11.87 9.33
N THR A 31 0.55 10.54 9.35
CA THR A 31 0.64 9.72 8.14
C THR A 31 -0.41 8.63 8.20
N LEU A 32 -1.25 8.57 7.19
CA LEU A 32 -2.15 7.45 6.94
C LEU A 32 -1.44 6.44 6.04
N LEU A 33 -1.27 5.23 6.56
CA LEU A 33 -0.78 4.08 5.79
C LEU A 33 -1.96 3.16 5.48
N ARG A 34 -2.10 2.80 4.21
CA ARG A 34 -3.10 1.85 3.74
C ARG A 34 -2.41 0.79 2.91
N ASN A 35 -2.72 -0.47 3.19
CA ASN A 35 -2.33 -1.54 2.30
C ASN A 35 -3.43 -1.77 1.27
N GLY A 36 -3.03 -2.10 0.05
CA GLY A 36 -3.97 -2.37 -1.03
C GLY A 36 -3.34 -3.17 -2.16
N PRO A 37 -4.16 -3.56 -3.15
CA PRO A 37 -3.70 -4.28 -4.33
C PRO A 37 -2.75 -3.43 -5.16
N GLY A 38 -1.60 -4.00 -5.49
CA GLY A 38 -0.72 -3.48 -6.53
C GLY A 38 -1.08 -4.06 -7.90
N SER A 39 -0.06 -4.22 -8.75
CA SER A 39 -0.23 -4.79 -10.09
C SER A 39 -0.81 -6.21 -10.04
N LEU A 40 -1.85 -6.45 -10.83
CA LEU A 40 -2.35 -7.80 -11.12
C LEU A 40 -1.52 -8.51 -12.19
N ASN A 41 -0.69 -7.78 -12.94
CA ASN A 41 0.12 -8.37 -14.00
C ASN A 41 1.57 -8.51 -13.54
N VAL A 42 2.17 -9.64 -13.91
CA VAL A 42 3.60 -9.92 -13.77
C VAL A 42 4.10 -10.41 -15.12
N GLY A 43 4.83 -9.56 -15.85
CA GLY A 43 5.17 -9.80 -17.25
C GLY A 43 3.93 -10.00 -18.11
N SER A 44 3.84 -11.12 -18.81
CA SER A 44 2.67 -11.49 -19.63
C SER A 44 1.58 -12.24 -18.86
N MET A 45 1.83 -12.60 -17.60
CA MET A 45 0.86 -13.32 -16.75
C MET A 45 0.04 -12.33 -15.92
N ARG A 46 -1.18 -12.74 -15.57
CA ARG A 46 -2.11 -11.96 -14.75
C ARG A 46 -2.68 -12.84 -13.64
N PHE A 47 -2.78 -12.27 -12.45
CA PHE A 47 -3.54 -12.85 -11.35
C PHE A 47 -5.04 -12.69 -11.62
N GLU A 48 -5.78 -13.78 -11.44
CA GLU A 48 -7.24 -13.80 -11.64
C GLU A 48 -7.99 -13.14 -10.47
N HIS A 49 -7.40 -13.12 -9.27
CA HIS A 49 -8.03 -12.56 -8.08
C HIS A 49 -7.33 -11.30 -7.58
N LEU A 50 -8.11 -10.30 -7.15
CA LEU A 50 -7.57 -9.03 -6.66
C LEU A 50 -6.60 -9.22 -5.48
N PHE A 51 -6.91 -10.15 -4.59
CA PHE A 51 -6.10 -10.46 -3.41
C PHE A 51 -4.83 -11.26 -3.69
N ASP A 52 -4.62 -11.68 -4.93
CA ASP A 52 -3.37 -12.31 -5.36
C ASP A 52 -2.36 -11.29 -5.92
N SER A 53 -2.78 -10.04 -6.15
CA SER A 53 -1.82 -8.99 -6.54
C SER A 53 -0.78 -8.74 -5.46
N SER A 54 0.40 -8.27 -5.86
CA SER A 54 1.45 -7.90 -4.91
C SER A 54 1.00 -6.72 -4.04
N ALA A 55 1.22 -6.81 -2.73
CA ALA A 55 0.85 -5.75 -1.79
C ALA A 55 1.53 -4.43 -2.09
N LEU A 56 0.72 -3.37 -2.16
CA LEU A 56 1.16 -1.99 -2.36
C LEU A 56 0.82 -1.17 -1.11
N LEU A 57 1.86 -0.58 -0.53
CA LEU A 57 1.73 0.31 0.60
C LEU A 57 1.50 1.73 0.11
N HIS A 58 0.33 2.28 0.41
CA HIS A 58 -0.03 3.67 0.16
C HIS A 58 0.27 4.51 1.38
N ARG A 59 0.86 5.68 1.15
CA ARG A 59 1.19 6.65 2.19
C ARG A 59 0.60 8.01 1.85
N PHE A 60 -0.21 8.54 2.76
CA PHE A 60 -0.69 9.93 2.74
C PHE A 60 -0.09 10.64 3.95
N ALA A 61 0.79 11.62 3.73
CA ALA A 61 1.32 12.45 4.80
C ALA A 61 0.62 13.79 4.83
N ILE A 62 0.09 14.15 5.99
CA ILE A 62 -0.74 15.32 6.22
C ILE A 62 -0.04 16.23 7.22
N ALA A 63 0.19 17.48 6.85
CA ALA A 63 0.72 18.50 7.74
C ALA A 63 0.28 19.89 7.27
N ASP A 64 -0.12 20.73 8.22
CA ASP A 64 -0.30 22.17 8.00
C ASP A 64 -1.28 22.52 6.85
N GLY A 65 -2.29 21.67 6.63
CA GLY A 65 -3.29 21.84 5.57
C GLY A 65 -2.92 21.21 4.23
N GLU A 66 -1.73 20.63 4.10
CA GLU A 66 -1.22 20.00 2.88
C GLU A 66 -1.22 18.47 2.99
N VAL A 67 -1.26 17.80 1.82
CA VAL A 67 -1.16 16.34 1.70
C VAL A 67 -0.14 15.97 0.63
N THR A 68 0.74 15.02 0.96
CA THR A 68 1.57 14.34 -0.04
C THR A 68 1.20 12.86 -0.13
N TYR A 69 1.32 12.30 -1.33
CA TYR A 69 1.06 10.90 -1.62
C TYR A 69 2.30 10.22 -2.19
N ASN A 70 2.56 9.00 -1.74
CA ASN A 70 3.55 8.12 -2.35
C ASN A 70 3.14 6.65 -2.10
N CYS A 71 3.64 5.72 -2.92
CA CYS A 71 3.35 4.30 -2.75
C CYS A 71 4.54 3.43 -3.14
N ARG A 72 4.67 2.27 -2.48
CA ARG A 72 5.74 1.29 -2.74
C ARG A 72 5.23 -0.12 -2.56
N PHE A 73 5.72 -1.04 -3.39
CA PHE A 73 5.41 -2.46 -3.21
C PHE A 73 6.05 -2.94 -1.91
N LEU A 74 5.33 -3.81 -1.20
CA LEU A 74 5.91 -4.52 -0.07
C LEU A 74 7.03 -5.42 -0.60
N SER A 75 8.21 -5.33 0.02
CA SER A 75 9.40 -6.07 -0.40
C SER A 75 9.38 -7.54 0.05
N SER A 76 8.25 -8.21 -0.19
CA SER A 76 8.05 -9.62 0.12
C SER A 76 8.93 -10.51 -0.77
N ASN A 77 9.22 -11.72 -0.31
CA ASN A 77 9.97 -12.69 -1.09
C ASN A 77 9.17 -13.13 -2.32
N THR A 78 7.84 -13.27 -2.20
CA THR A 78 6.97 -13.56 -3.35
C THR A 78 7.08 -12.47 -4.42
N PHE A 79 6.97 -11.19 -4.04
CA PHE A 79 7.08 -10.08 -4.99
C PHE A 79 8.44 -10.06 -5.68
N LYS A 80 9.54 -10.23 -4.93
CA LYS A 80 10.90 -10.28 -5.49
C LYS A 80 11.07 -11.41 -6.50
N LYS A 81 10.60 -12.62 -6.18
CA LYS A 81 10.69 -13.79 -7.05
C LYS A 81 9.90 -13.59 -8.34
N ASN A 82 8.63 -13.17 -8.23
CA ASN A 82 7.75 -12.92 -9.37
C ASN A 82 8.30 -11.81 -10.28
N ARG A 83 8.78 -10.70 -9.69
CA ARG A 83 9.37 -9.58 -10.43
C ARG A 83 10.68 -9.96 -11.12
N ALA A 84 11.56 -10.69 -10.45
CA ALA A 84 12.84 -11.14 -11.04
C ALA A 84 12.64 -12.12 -12.20
N ALA A 85 11.63 -13.00 -12.11
CA ALA A 85 11.30 -13.96 -13.15
C ALA A 85 10.44 -13.38 -14.29
N ASN A 86 9.91 -12.16 -14.12
CA ASN A 86 8.94 -11.53 -15.03
C ASN A 86 7.73 -12.45 -15.38
N ARG A 87 7.30 -13.26 -14.41
CA ARG A 87 6.16 -14.18 -14.49
C ARG A 87 5.76 -14.61 -13.06
N ILE A 88 4.57 -15.17 -12.90
CA ILE A 88 4.13 -15.72 -11.62
C ILE A 88 4.88 -17.04 -11.37
N VAL A 89 5.76 -17.05 -10.36
CA VAL A 89 6.56 -18.22 -9.94
C VAL A 89 6.22 -18.69 -8.53
N VAL A 90 5.59 -17.84 -7.73
CA VAL A 90 4.99 -18.20 -6.46
C VAL A 90 3.51 -17.85 -6.53
N THR A 91 2.69 -18.85 -6.27
CA THR A 91 1.23 -18.77 -6.24
C THR A 91 0.75 -18.13 -4.94
N GLU A 92 -0.31 -17.33 -5.07
CA GLU A 92 -0.88 -16.50 -4.01
C GLU A 92 -2.17 -17.15 -3.47
N MET A 93 -2.82 -16.48 -2.52
CA MET A 93 -3.88 -17.02 -1.67
C MET A 93 -5.00 -17.79 -2.41
N ALA A 94 -5.42 -17.38 -3.61
CA ALA A 94 -6.49 -18.05 -4.36
C ALA A 94 -5.99 -19.04 -5.43
N ALA A 95 -4.68 -19.10 -5.69
CA ALA A 95 -4.13 -20.06 -6.63
C ALA A 95 -3.80 -21.37 -5.89
N LEU A 96 -4.37 -22.47 -6.40
CA LEU A 96 -4.29 -23.84 -5.86
C LEU A 96 -2.97 -24.12 -5.12
N PHE A 97 -3.10 -24.38 -3.82
CA PHE A 97 -2.00 -24.85 -2.97
C PHE A 97 -1.39 -26.13 -3.57
N ASN A 98 -0.13 -26.07 -3.98
CA ASN A 98 0.64 -27.26 -4.32
C ASN A 98 1.40 -27.75 -3.07
N PRO A 99 1.14 -28.98 -2.59
CA PRO A 99 1.87 -29.54 -1.46
C PRO A 99 3.37 -29.59 -1.77
N GLY A 100 4.18 -28.90 -0.97
CA GLY A 100 5.65 -28.84 -1.11
C GLY A 100 6.20 -27.47 -1.52
N GLU A 101 5.35 -26.52 -1.92
CA GLU A 101 5.76 -25.14 -2.20
C GLU A 101 5.67 -24.24 -0.95
N SER A 102 6.57 -23.27 -0.85
CA SER A 102 6.56 -22.29 0.25
C SER A 102 5.33 -21.38 0.15
N MET A 103 4.60 -21.20 1.25
CA MET A 103 3.48 -20.25 1.32
C MET A 103 3.92 -18.82 0.98
N SER A 104 3.05 -18.07 0.32
CA SER A 104 3.30 -16.66 0.00
C SER A 104 3.39 -15.80 1.27
N ASP A 105 4.34 -14.86 1.28
CA ASP A 105 4.52 -13.84 2.32
C ASP A 105 3.89 -12.48 1.95
N ASN A 106 2.97 -12.48 0.98
CA ASN A 106 2.26 -11.29 0.54
C ASN A 106 1.24 -10.81 1.58
N ALA A 107 1.52 -9.69 2.24
CA ALA A 107 0.65 -9.13 3.26
C ALA A 107 -0.37 -8.16 2.64
N MET A 108 -1.41 -8.68 1.99
CA MET A 108 -2.40 -7.90 1.22
C MET A 108 -3.54 -7.28 2.05
N ILE A 109 -3.98 -7.95 3.12
CA ILE A 109 -5.27 -7.63 3.75
C ILE A 109 -5.14 -6.71 4.97
N SER A 110 -3.97 -6.60 5.61
CA SER A 110 -3.86 -5.77 6.82
C SER A 110 -2.52 -5.09 7.01
N ILE A 111 -2.60 -3.80 7.33
CA ILE A 111 -1.63 -3.12 8.16
C ILE A 111 -2.38 -2.75 9.44
N THR A 112 -1.92 -3.26 10.57
CA THR A 112 -2.32 -2.69 11.86
C THR A 112 -1.80 -1.26 11.90
N SER A 113 -2.72 -0.30 11.79
CA SER A 113 -2.45 1.14 11.71
C SER A 113 -1.51 1.58 12.84
N HIS A 114 -0.24 1.85 12.52
CA HIS A 114 0.68 2.47 13.47
C HIS A 114 0.48 3.99 13.40
N TRP A 115 -0.54 4.50 14.09
CA TRP A 115 -0.69 5.93 14.32
C TRP A 115 0.34 6.37 15.36
N ARG A 116 1.46 6.97 14.92
CA ARG A 116 2.36 7.66 15.85
C ARG A 116 1.76 9.04 16.17
N LEU A 117 0.76 9.07 17.06
CA LEU A 117 0.26 10.30 17.66
C LEU A 117 1.27 10.78 18.70
N TRP A 118 1.93 11.92 18.48
CA TRP A 118 2.74 12.54 19.52
C TRP A 118 1.78 13.14 20.56
N ARG A 119 1.71 12.57 21.77
CA ARG A 119 0.91 13.13 22.87
C ARG A 119 1.54 14.43 23.37
N GLY A 120 1.26 15.54 22.72
CA GLY A 120 1.31 16.84 23.37
C GLY A 120 0.25 16.85 24.48
N LYS A 121 0.68 17.05 25.73
CA LYS A 121 -0.19 17.05 26.91
C LYS A 121 -1.41 17.96 26.68
N ILE A 122 -2.59 17.37 26.71
CA ILE A 122 -3.83 18.12 26.89
C ILE A 122 -3.84 18.56 28.36
N SER A 123 -3.44 19.80 28.62
CA SER A 123 -3.65 20.47 29.90
C SER A 123 -4.99 21.19 29.81
N THR A 124 -6.06 20.57 30.32
CA THR A 124 -7.29 21.30 30.61
C THR A 124 -7.09 22.10 31.89
N LYS A 125 -6.86 23.41 31.74
CA LYS A 125 -7.22 24.40 32.74
C LYS A 125 -8.22 25.37 32.10
N ALA A 126 -9.47 25.25 32.51
CA ALA A 126 -10.42 26.33 32.67
C ALA A 126 -11.41 25.85 33.74
#